data_AF-A0A370HCK7-F1
#
_entry.id   AF-A0A370HCK7-F1
#
_cell.length_a   1.000
_cell.length_b   1.000
_cell.length_c   1.000
_cell.angle_alpha   90.00
_cell.angle_beta   90.00
_cell.angle_gamma   90.00
#
_symmetry.space_group_name_H-M   'P 1'
#
loop_
_entity.id
_entity.type
_entity.pdbx_description
1 polymer ?
#
loop_
_entity_poly.entity_id
_entity_poly.type
_entity_poly.pdbx_seq_one_letter_code
_entity_poly.pdbx_strand_id
1 'polypeptide(L)' 'MSADGLEWRVSSYTDNGTCVEVAAAPSGEILVRNSNRRDAGTIGFTRAEMAAWIKGVKAGEFDDLA' A
#
# COMPACT_ATOMS: atom_id res chain seq x y z
N MET A 1 0.42 17.65 5.41
CA MET A 1 1.36 17.45 4.28
C MET A 1 0.61 16.65 3.23
N SER A 2 0.47 17.14 2.01
CA SER A 2 -0.22 16.41 0.95
C SER A 2 0.61 15.19 0.54
N ALA A 3 -0.02 14.02 0.46
CA ALA A 3 0.67 12.77 0.17
C ALA A 3 1.09 12.65 -1.32
N ASP A 4 0.68 13.60 -2.17
CA ASP A 4 0.88 13.56 -3.62
C ASP A 4 2.33 13.77 -4.07
N GLY A 5 3.21 14.29 -3.20
CA GLY A 5 4.64 14.44 -3.48
C GLY A 5 5.51 13.23 -3.12
N LEU A 6 4.92 12.12 -2.69
CA LEU A 6 5.65 10.91 -2.29
C LEU A 6 5.92 9.99 -3.48
N GLU A 7 6.94 9.14 -3.35
CA GLU A 7 7.22 8.09 -4.33
C GLU A 7 6.26 6.92 -4.17
N TRP A 8 5.11 7.01 -4.84
CA TRP A 8 4.08 5.97 -4.88
C TRP A 8 4.47 4.85 -5.84
N ARG A 9 4.27 3.61 -5.40
CA ARG A 9 4.57 2.41 -6.19
C ARG A 9 3.39 1.45 -6.17
N VAL A 10 3.18 0.77 -7.29
CA VAL A 10 2.19 -0.30 -7.46
C VAL A 10 2.89 -1.62 -7.71
N SER A 11 2.15 -2.73 -7.65
CA SER A 11 2.66 -4.04 -8.04
C SER A 11 2.98 -4.09 -9.54
N SER A 12 4.01 -4.85 -9.93
CA SER A 12 4.29 -5.14 -11.34
C SER A 12 3.21 -6.00 -12.01
N TYR A 13 2.36 -6.65 -11.21
CA TYR A 13 1.22 -7.45 -11.68
C TYR A 13 -0.06 -6.63 -11.89
N THR A 14 -0.02 -5.32 -11.61
CA THR A 14 -1.17 -4.45 -11.80
C THR A 14 -1.46 -4.22 -13.29
N ASP A 15 -2.72 -4.45 -13.70
CA ASP A 15 -3.27 -3.99 -14.98
C ASP A 15 -4.47 -3.05 -14.74
N ASN A 16 -4.61 -2.05 -15.63
CA ASN A 16 -5.70 -1.06 -15.77
C ASN A 16 -6.81 -1.08 -14.68
N GLY A 17 -6.47 -0.61 -13.48
CA GLY A 17 -7.43 -0.22 -12.45
C GLY A 17 -7.46 -1.03 -11.15
N THR A 18 -6.46 -1.88 -10.91
CA THR A 18 -6.34 -2.76 -9.73
C THR A 18 -5.24 -2.32 -8.74
N CYS A 19 -4.95 -1.03 -8.61
CA CYS A 19 -3.68 -0.63 -7.98
C CYS A 19 -3.85 -0.14 -6.55
N VAL A 20 -3.69 -1.07 -5.60
CA VAL A 20 -3.16 -0.70 -4.28
C VAL A 20 -1.80 -0.05 -4.53
N GLU A 21 -1.65 1.23 -4.18
CA GLU A 21 -0.37 1.91 -4.22
C GLU A 21 0.15 2.20 -2.82
N VAL A 22 1.46 2.08 -2.67
CA VAL A 22 2.16 2.22 -1.40
C VAL A 22 3.29 3.22 -1.50
N ALA A 23 3.48 4.03 -0.46
CA ALA A 23 4.57 5.00 -0.36
C ALA A 23 5.15 5.03 1.05
N ALA A 24 6.45 5.31 1.16
CA ALA A 24 7.06 5.60 2.46
C ALA A 24 6.94 7.11 2.75
N ALA A 25 6.36 7.46 3.89
CA ALA A 25 6.30 8.83 4.35
C ALA A 25 7.61 9.23 5.07
N PRO A 26 7.98 10.52 5.08
CA PRO A 26 9.09 11.03 5.88
C PRO A 26 8.92 10.79 7.39
N SER A 27 7.68 10.65 7.87
CA SER A 27 7.37 10.27 9.27
C SER A 27 7.78 8.84 9.62
N GLY A 28 8.14 8.02 8.63
CA GLY A 28 8.51 6.62 8.79
C GLY A 28 7.36 5.64 8.58
N GLU A 29 6.13 6.14 8.43
CA GLU A 29 4.93 5.34 8.11
C GLU A 29 4.95 4.84 6.66
N ILE A 30 4.27 3.72 6.43
CA ILE A 30 3.94 3.23 5.11
C ILE A 30 2.49 3.59 4.82
N LEU A 31 2.31 4.42 3.81
CA LEU A 31 1.00 4.85 3.36
C LEU A 31 0.47 3.88 2.30
N VAL A 32 -0.83 3.58 2.40
CA VAL A 32 -1.55 2.75 1.43
C VAL A 32 -2.80 3.48 0.99
N ARG A 33 -3.07 3.49 -0.31
CA ARG A 33 -4.34 3.98 -0.88
C ARG A 33 -4.72 3.24 -2.16
N ASN A 34 -5.95 3.47 -2.60
CA ASN A 34 -6.43 3.03 -3.89
C ASN A 34 -6.04 4.07 -4.97
N SER A 35 -5.27 3.65 -5.97
CA SER A 35 -4.76 4.53 -7.04
C SER A 35 -5.86 5.22 -7.85
N ASN A 36 -7.03 4.60 -7.99
CA ASN A 36 -8.21 5.11 -8.71
C ASN A 36 -9.13 5.95 -7.83
N ARG A 37 -8.90 5.98 -6.52
CA ARG A 37 -9.73 6.66 -5.52
C ARG A 37 -8.84 7.43 -4.54
N ARG A 38 -7.94 8.26 -5.06
CA ARG A 38 -7.01 9.08 -4.25
C ARG A 38 -7.76 10.06 -3.34
N ASP A 39 -8.95 10.47 -3.75
CA ASP A 39 -9.90 11.29 -3.00
C ASP A 39 -10.51 10.56 -1.79
N ALA A 40 -10.58 9.22 -1.82
CA ALA A 40 -11.10 8.43 -0.70
C ALA A 40 -10.15 8.39 0.51
N GLY A 41 -8.94 8.93 0.38
CA GLY A 41 -7.99 9.09 1.48
C GLY A 41 -6.84 8.10 1.43
N THR A 42 -6.01 8.18 2.46
CA THR A 42 -4.77 7.41 2.60
C THR A 42 -4.67 6.92 4.04
N ILE A 43 -4.36 5.65 4.22
CA ILE A 43 -4.19 5.04 5.54
C ILE A 43 -2.69 4.81 5.78
N GLY A 44 -2.21 5.22 6.95
CA GLY A 44 -0.84 5.01 7.40
C GLY A 44 -0.72 3.77 8.27
N PHE A 45 0.34 3.00 8.04
CA PHE A 45 0.74 1.86 8.84
C PHE A 45 2.17 2.04 9.33
N THR A 46 2.47 1.49 10.49
CA THR A 46 3.86 1.39 10.96
C THR A 46 4.64 0.40 10.10
N ARG A 47 5.98 0.52 10.11
CA ARG A 47 6.86 -0.46 9.46
C ARG A 47 6.71 -1.86 10.04
N ALA A 48 6.41 -1.97 11.33
CA ALA A 48 6.23 -3.26 12.00
C ALA A 48 4.95 -3.97 11.52
N GLU A 49 3.83 -3.24 11.42
CA GLU A 49 2.57 -3.75 10.87
C GLU A 49 2.74 -4.18 9.41
N MET A 50 3.36 -3.32 8.58
CA MET A 50 3.58 -3.65 7.17
C MET A 50 4.52 -4.86 7.00
N ALA A 51 5.55 -4.99 7.84
CA ALA A 51 6.44 -6.16 7.82
C ALA A 51 5.72 -7.46 8.24
N ALA A 52 4.83 -7.39 9.23
CA ALA A 52 4.00 -8.53 9.62
C ALA A 52 3.02 -8.92 8.50
N TRP A 53 2.35 -7.94 7.89
CA TRP A 53 1.44 -8.16 6.77
C TRP A 53 2.15 -8.81 5.57
N ILE A 54 3.33 -8.31 5.19
CA ILE A 54 4.12 -8.89 4.10
C ILE A 54 4.52 -10.35 4.40
N LYS A 55 4.79 -10.70 5.66
CA LYS A 55 5.07 -12.10 6.04
C LYS A 55 3.84 -12.98 5.81
N GLY A 56 2.65 -12.55 6.23
CA GLY A 56 1.40 -13.28 6.00
C GLY A 56 1.08 -13.44 4.52
N VAL A 57 1.22 -12.37 3.73
CA VAL A 57 1.07 -12.42 2.25
C VAL A 57 2.03 -13.43 1.63
N LYS A 58 3.30 -13.43 2.02
CA LYS A 58 4.29 -14.39 1.50
C LYS A 58 4.06 -15.83 1.96
N ALA A 59 3.37 -16.03 3.09
CA ALA A 59 2.98 -17.33 3.59
C ALA A 59 1.67 -17.85 2.97
N GLY A 60 1.03 -17.06 2.10
CA GLY A 60 -0.24 -17.41 1.45
C GLY A 60 -1.45 -17.33 2.39
N GLU A 61 -1.33 -16.64 3.53
CA GLU A 61 -2.39 -16.54 4.55
C GLU A 61 -3.65 -15.81 4.07
N PHE A 62 -3.58 -15.15 2.91
CA PHE A 62 -4.66 -14.36 2.32
C PHE A 62 -5.02 -14.79 0.89
N ASP A 63 -4.50 -15.92 0.42
CA ASP A 63 -4.72 -16.37 -0.97
C ASP A 63 -6.19 -16.72 -1.24
N ASP A 64 -6.99 -17.02 -0.20
CA ASP A 64 -8.44 -17.23 -0.31
C ASP A 64 -9.22 -15.94 -0.61
N LEU A 65 -8.59 -14.76 -0.49
CA LEU A 65 -9.17 -13.45 -0.78
C LEU A 65 -8.81 -12.91 -2.18
N ALA A 66 -7.93 -13.59 -2.93
CA ALA A 66 -7.28 -13.08 -4.15
C ALA A 66 -7.64 -13.85 -5.43
#